data_AF-A0A162P256-F1
#
_entry.id   AF-A0A162P256-F1
#
_cell.length_a   1.000
_cell.length_b   1.000
_cell.length_c   1.000
_cell.angle_alpha   90.00
_cell.angle_beta   90.00
_cell.angle_gamma   90.00
#
_symmetry.space_group_name_H-M   'P 1'
#
loop_
_entity.id
_entity.type
_entity.pdbx_description
1 polymer ?
#
loop_
_entity_poly.entity_id
_entity_poly.type
_entity_poly.pdbx_seq_one_letter_code
_entity_poly.pdbx_strand_id
1 'polypeptide(L)' 'MEKQSINDLINKAKSSNPQKTIQKIVPIISKEIEEVQFSFYLEKELLKKLKLKALQQEISMKQLVNNAIKAFIE' A
#
# COMPACT_ATOMS: atom_id res chain seq x y z
N MET A 1 21.41 -45.08 -20.96
CA MET A 1 20.23 -44.56 -20.24
C MET A 1 20.18 -43.04 -20.44
N GLU A 2 18.96 -42.48 -20.52
CA GLU A 2 18.62 -41.06 -20.24
C GLU A 2 18.92 -39.94 -21.26
N LYS A 3 18.58 -40.10 -22.55
CA LYS A 3 18.33 -38.93 -23.45
C LYS A 3 16.84 -38.64 -23.71
N GLN A 4 15.94 -39.51 -23.24
CA GLN A 4 14.49 -39.39 -23.45
C GLN A 4 13.79 -38.47 -22.42
N SER A 5 14.44 -38.20 -21.28
CA SER A 5 13.82 -37.47 -20.16
C SER A 5 13.49 -35.99 -20.44
N ILE A 6 14.37 -35.26 -21.12
CA ILE A 6 14.23 -33.79 -21.28
C ILE A 6 13.14 -33.42 -22.29
N ASN A 7 13.05 -34.15 -23.41
CA ASN A 7 12.02 -33.87 -24.42
C ASN A 7 10.61 -34.16 -23.90
N ASP A 8 10.45 -35.23 -23.12
CA ASP A 8 9.16 -35.57 -22.51
C ASP A 8 8.74 -34.53 -21.47
N LEU A 9 9.70 -34.01 -20.69
CA LEU A 9 9.45 -32.90 -19.75
C LEU A 9 9.04 -31.61 -20.46
N ILE A 10 9.68 -31.26 -21.58
CA ILE A 10 9.34 -30.08 -22.38
C ILE A 10 7.94 -30.21 -22.98
N ASN A 11 7.59 -31.39 -23.49
CA ASN A 11 6.27 -31.65 -24.05
C ASN A 11 5.17 -31.61 -22.97
N LYS A 12 5.48 -32.07 -21.75
CA LYS A 12 4.59 -31.96 -20.59
C LYS A 12 4.37 -30.50 -20.15
N ALA A 13 5.42 -29.68 -20.18
CA ALA A 13 5.32 -28.25 -19.85
C ALA A 13 4.57 -27.43 -20.92
N LYS A 14 4.68 -27.80 -22.20
CA LYS A 14 3.97 -27.15 -23.31
C LYS A 14 2.50 -27.56 -23.42
N SER A 15 2.16 -28.77 -22.97
CA SER A 15 0.77 -29.28 -22.94
C SER A 15 -0.03 -28.76 -21.75
N SER A 16 0.63 -28.42 -20.63
CA SER A 16 0.05 -27.49 -19.66
C SER A 16 0.02 -26.10 -20.31
N ASN A 17 -1.11 -25.77 -20.94
CA ASN A 17 -1.40 -24.41 -21.36
C ASN A 17 -2.17 -23.79 -20.18
N PRO A 18 -1.52 -23.31 -19.09
CA PRO A 18 -2.24 -22.64 -18.03
C PRO A 18 -2.91 -21.45 -18.68
N GLN A 19 -4.24 -21.49 -18.75
CA GLN A 19 -5.04 -20.34 -19.16
C GLN A 19 -4.49 -19.17 -18.37
N LYS A 20 -3.80 -18.25 -19.06
CA LYS A 20 -3.28 -17.05 -18.43
C LYS A 20 -4.50 -16.37 -17.82
N THR A 21 -4.65 -16.46 -16.51
CA THR A 21 -5.68 -15.74 -15.79
C THR A 21 -5.32 -14.28 -15.93
N ILE A 22 -5.85 -13.64 -16.98
CA ILE A 22 -5.73 -12.20 -17.18
C ILE A 22 -6.45 -11.60 -15.97
N GLN A 23 -5.67 -11.13 -14.99
CA GLN A 23 -6.25 -10.43 -13.85
C GLN A 23 -6.97 -9.19 -14.38
N LYS A 24 -8.29 -9.17 -14.19
CA LYS A 24 -9.12 -8.03 -14.53
C LYS A 24 -8.74 -6.88 -13.60
N ILE A 25 -8.05 -5.87 -14.13
CA ILE A 25 -7.90 -4.59 -13.44
C ILE A 25 -9.26 -3.91 -13.40
N VAL A 26 -9.78 -3.68 -12.19
CA VAL A 26 -10.98 -2.87 -11.98
C VAL A 26 -10.56 -1.56 -11.32
N PRO A 27 -11.15 -0.42 -11.72
CA PRO A 27 -10.96 0.84 -11.01
C PRO A 27 -11.34 0.66 -9.55
N ILE A 28 -10.50 1.14 -8.64
CA ILE A 28 -10.88 1.25 -7.23
C ILE A 28 -12.00 2.29 -7.20
N ILE A 29 -13.19 1.87 -6.78
CA ILE A 29 -14.30 2.78 -6.52
C ILE A 29 -13.82 3.71 -5.41
N SER A 30 -13.51 4.96 -5.77
CA SER A 30 -13.19 6.01 -4.82
C SER A 30 -14.41 6.20 -3.93
N LYS A 31 -14.29 5.83 -2.65
CA LYS A 31 -15.28 6.25 -1.66
C LYS A 31 -15.35 7.77 -1.68
N GLU A 32 -16.55 8.34 -1.65
CA GLU A 32 -16.70 9.74 -1.29
C GLU A 32 -16.21 9.88 0.15
N ILE A 33 -15.09 10.56 0.33
CA ILE A 33 -14.51 10.85 1.64
C ILE A 33 -14.64 12.37 1.80
N GLU A 34 -15.29 12.82 2.87
CA GLU A 34 -15.38 14.24 3.25
C GLU A 34 -14.05 14.76 3.82
N GLU A 35 -12.93 14.48 3.14
CA GLU A 35 -11.60 14.92 3.52
C GLU A 35 -10.89 15.57 2.34
N VAL A 36 -10.21 16.68 2.60
CA VAL A 36 -9.40 17.40 1.61
C VAL A 36 -7.92 17.22 1.94
N GLN A 37 -7.11 16.94 0.93
CA GLN A 37 -5.66 16.87 1.10
C GLN A 37 -5.08 18.27 1.34
N PHE A 38 -4.28 18.41 2.39
CA PHE A 38 -3.55 19.63 2.71
C PHE A 38 -2.05 19.33 2.86
N SER A 39 -1.20 20.15 2.24
CA SER A 39 0.25 19.95 2.20
C SER A 39 0.99 21.26 2.49
N PHE A 40 1.98 21.20 3.38
CA PHE A 40 2.82 22.34 3.75
C PHE A 40 4.20 21.87 4.21
N TYR A 41 5.17 22.79 4.26
CA TYR A 41 6.50 22.49 4.79
C TYR A 41 6.51 22.57 6.32
N LEU A 42 7.20 21.61 6.94
CA LEU A 42 7.36 21.52 8.39
C LEU A 42 8.86 21.39 8.71
N GLU A 43 9.29 22.01 9.81
CA GLU A 43 10.66 21.84 10.29
C GLU A 43 10.99 20.36 10.54
N LYS A 44 12.19 19.94 10.16
CA LYS A 44 12.63 18.54 10.29
C LYS A 44 12.54 18.04 11.74
N GLU A 45 12.93 18.88 12.69
CA GLU A 45 12.87 18.54 14.12
C GLU A 45 11.43 18.41 14.61
N LEU A 46 10.52 19.26 14.12
CA LEU A 46 9.10 19.16 14.46
C LEU A 46 8.49 17.86 13.91
N LEU A 47 8.87 17.44 12.70
CA LEU A 47 8.39 16.17 12.12
C LEU A 47 8.82 14.97 12.96
N LYS A 48 10.07 14.96 13.44
CA LYS A 48 10.59 13.90 14.31
C LYS A 48 9.78 13.82 15.61
N LYS A 49 9.55 14.96 16.26
CA LYS A 49 8.76 15.04 17.51
C LYS A 49 7.33 14.56 17.31
N LEU A 50 6.69 14.96 16.22
CA LEU A 50 5.34 14.51 15.84
C LEU A 50 5.28 12.98 15.71
N LYS A 51 6.23 12.37 14.99
CA LYS A 51 6.28 10.91 14.81
C LYS A 51 6.48 10.17 16.12
N LEU A 52 7.39 10.64 16.98
CA LEU A 52 7.61 10.04 18.29
C LEU A 52 6.35 10.11 19.16
N LYS A 53 5.66 11.26 19.16
CA LYS A 53 4.41 11.44 19.91
C LYS A 53 3.28 10.53 19.40
N ALA A 54 3.16 10.37 18.08
CA ALA A 54 2.20 9.46 17.48
C ALA A 54 2.44 8.00 17.91
N LEU A 55 3.70 7.58 17.93
CA LEU A 55 4.09 6.25 18.43
C LEU A 55 3.78 6.07 19.92
N GLN A 56 4.09 7.05 20.76
CA GLN A 56 3.82 7.01 22.21
C GLN A 56 2.34 6.93 22.54
N GLN A 57 1.49 7.55 21.72
CA GLN A 57 0.04 7.57 21.91
C GLN A 57 -0.68 6.44 21.17
N GLU A 58 0.06 5.59 20.45
CA GLU A 58 -0.49 4.51 19.61
C GLU A 58 -1.56 4.99 18.61
N ILE A 59 -1.41 6.22 18.10
CA ILE A 59 -2.32 6.80 17.09
C ILE A 59 -1.58 7.11 15.79
N SER A 60 -2.34 7.23 14.70
CA SER A 60 -1.78 7.65 13.43
C SER A 60 -1.35 9.12 13.44
N MET A 61 -0.36 9.45 12.62
CA MET A 61 0.06 10.84 12.38
C MET A 61 -1.11 11.74 11.95
N LYS A 62 -2.03 11.21 11.12
CA LYS A 62 -3.24 11.92 10.67
C LYS A 62 -4.13 12.29 11.86
N GLN A 63 -4.43 11.31 12.73
CA GLN A 63 -5.24 11.55 13.93
C GLN A 63 -4.57 12.57 14.86
N LEU A 64 -3.26 12.43 15.10
CA LEU A 64 -2.52 13.37 15.95
C LEU A 64 -2.60 14.81 15.42
N VAL A 65 -2.36 15.02 14.12
CA VAL A 65 -2.43 16.34 13.50
C VAL A 65 -3.85 16.90 13.54
N ASN A 66 -4.86 16.12 13.17
CA ASN A 66 -6.24 16.58 13.19
C ASN A 66 -6.70 16.92 14.62
N ASN A 67 -6.35 16.11 15.62
CA ASN A 67 -6.68 16.38 17.01
C ASN A 67 -6.01 17.66 17.52
N ALA A 68 -4.75 17.89 17.15
CA ALA A 68 -4.02 19.09 17.54
C ALA A 68 -4.61 20.35 16.89
N ILE A 69 -5.01 20.27 15.61
CA ILE A 69 -5.67 21.37 14.90
C ILE A 69 -7.03 21.67 15.53
N LYS A 70 -7.85 20.65 15.79
CA LYS A 70 -9.14 20.80 16.47
C LYS A 70 -8.98 21.46 17.82
N ALA A 71 -8.11 20.93 18.68
CA ALA A 71 -7.86 21.51 20.01
C ALA A 71 -7.29 22.93 20.01
N PHE A 72 -6.81 23.44 18.88
CA PHE A 72 -6.30 24.81 18.75
C PHE A 72 -7.33 25.78 18.19
N ILE A 73 -8.26 25.32 17.35
CA ILE A 73 -9.23 26.15 16.64
C ILE A 73 -10.64 26.05 17.24
N GLU A 74 -10.99 24.90 17.82
CA GLU A 74 -12.24 24.60 18.53
C GLU A 74 -12.03 24.68 20.04
#